data_AF-A0A5R9B2R6-F1
#
_entry.id   AF-A0A5R9B2R6-F1
#
_cell.length_a   1.000
_cell.length_b   1.000
_cell.length_c   1.000
_cell.angle_alpha   90.00
_cell.angle_beta   90.00
_cell.angle_gamma   90.00
#
_symmetry.space_group_name_H-M   'P 1'
#
loop_
_entity.id
_entity.type
_entity.pdbx_description
1 polymer ?
#
loop_
_entity_poly.entity_id
_entity_poly.type
_entity_poly.pdbx_seq_one_letter_code
_entity_poly.pdbx_strand_id
1 'polypeptide(L)'
;MTRFSTASTRGKSFLVSEHEGHIQRVVELSRPGGPIATNAPTATVNNPAWFRSGPDGEQEPRGERNALHHQLQREARDAFPNVEQEKKAVVLAGPPGAGKSTVRKKVLGKDDDKYLVIDADVFKEGLLKQATSDGSYESWIKPDAVEALERETGTTFYPMELASLVHEESSMMAADLRRDAIERGDNIGLFTIQGVVVV
;
A
#
# COMPACT_ATOMS: atom_id res chain seq x y z
N MET A 1 -4.08 -41.77 40.51
CA MET A 1 -2.89 -40.99 40.11
C MET A 1 -3.07 -40.56 38.67
N THR A 2 -3.59 -39.35 38.45
CA THR A 2 -3.90 -38.82 37.11
C THR A 2 -2.81 -37.83 36.72
N ARG A 3 -2.03 -38.13 35.68
CA ARG A 3 -1.05 -37.20 35.10
C ARG A 3 -1.79 -36.22 34.19
N PHE A 4 -1.75 -34.93 34.53
CA PHE A 4 -2.21 -33.84 33.67
C PHE A 4 -1.19 -33.56 32.56
N SER A 5 -1.72 -33.38 31.36
CA SER A 5 -1.03 -33.06 30.10
C SER A 5 -0.41 -31.66 30.12
N THR A 6 0.88 -31.56 29.84
CA THR A 6 1.66 -30.31 29.72
C THR A 6 1.94 -29.88 28.27
N ALA A 7 1.16 -30.37 27.28
CA ALA A 7 1.46 -30.16 25.86
C ALA A 7 0.97 -28.83 25.26
N SER A 8 0.12 -28.05 25.94
CA SER A 8 -0.60 -26.93 25.32
C SER A 8 0.17 -25.58 25.31
N THR A 9 1.08 -25.36 26.25
CA THR A 9 1.77 -24.06 26.39
C THR A 9 2.93 -23.88 25.42
N ARG A 10 3.61 -24.98 25.03
CA ARG A 10 4.81 -24.95 24.17
C ARG A 10 4.53 -24.59 22.72
N GLY A 11 3.36 -24.98 22.18
CA GLY A 11 2.99 -24.69 20.79
C GLY A 11 2.64 -23.21 20.55
N LYS A 12 1.99 -22.57 21.54
CA LYS A 12 1.65 -21.13 21.44
C LYS A 12 2.88 -20.23 21.58
N SER A 13 3.82 -20.57 22.47
CA SER A 13 5.06 -19.78 22.63
C SER A 13 5.96 -19.87 21.39
N PHE A 14 6.01 -21.03 20.73
CA PHE A 14 6.81 -21.24 19.53
C PHE A 14 6.26 -20.46 18.32
N LEU A 15 4.94 -20.51 18.07
CA LEU A 15 4.31 -19.76 16.98
C LEU A 15 4.43 -18.24 17.14
N VAL A 16 4.34 -17.73 18.38
CA VAL A 16 4.56 -16.31 18.67
C VAL A 16 6.00 -15.92 18.36
N SER A 17 6.99 -16.75 18.74
CA SER A 17 8.40 -16.46 18.44
C SER A 17 8.76 -16.51 16.95
N GLU A 18 8.12 -17.39 16.16
CA GLU A 18 8.32 -17.42 14.71
C GLU A 18 7.70 -16.20 14.02
N HIS A 19 6.51 -15.77 14.46
CA HIS A 19 5.85 -14.59 13.94
C HIS A 19 6.60 -13.30 14.27
N GLU A 20 7.08 -13.16 15.51
CA GLU A 20 7.95 -12.04 15.92
C GLU A 20 9.25 -12.02 15.11
N GLY A 21 9.87 -13.18 14.89
CA GLY A 21 11.05 -13.32 14.05
C GLY A 21 10.79 -12.91 12.59
N HIS A 22 9.63 -13.26 12.03
CA HIS A 22 9.23 -12.86 10.66
C HIS A 22 9.03 -11.35 10.53
N ILE A 23 8.27 -10.75 11.45
CA ILE A 23 8.08 -9.29 11.48
C ILE A 23 9.43 -8.57 11.57
N GLN A 24 10.32 -9.05 12.43
CA GLN A 24 11.63 -8.43 12.58
C GLN A 24 12.45 -8.49 11.30
N ARG A 25 12.38 -9.59 10.54
CA ARG A 25 13.03 -9.67 9.21
C ARG A 25 12.43 -8.67 8.22
N VAL A 26 11.11 -8.56 8.15
CA VAL A 26 10.45 -7.55 7.29
C VAL A 26 10.93 -6.14 7.66
N VAL A 27 11.00 -5.82 8.96
CA VAL A 27 11.50 -4.54 9.45
C VAL A 27 12.97 -4.30 9.09
N GLU A 28 13.83 -5.31 9.24
CA GLU A 28 15.25 -5.22 8.90
C GLU A 28 15.49 -5.02 7.41
N LEU A 29 14.76 -5.75 6.56
CA LEU A 29 14.82 -5.60 5.11
C LEU A 29 14.29 -4.23 4.63
N SER A 30 13.38 -3.63 5.39
CA SER A 30 12.77 -2.33 5.09
C SER A 30 13.61 -1.12 5.52
N ARG A 31 14.73 -1.33 6.23
CA ARG A 31 15.60 -0.22 6.67
C ARG A 31 16.11 0.58 5.47
N PRO A 32 16.46 1.87 5.63
CA PRO A 32 17.06 2.65 4.56
C PRO A 32 18.26 1.94 3.92
N GLY A 33 18.26 1.81 2.59
CA GLY A 33 19.26 1.05 1.83
C GLY A 33 19.08 -0.48 1.82
N GLY A 34 18.05 -0.99 2.50
CA GLY A 34 17.66 -2.40 2.50
C GLY A 34 16.95 -2.81 1.20
N PRO A 35 16.81 -4.12 0.96
CA PRO A 35 16.29 -4.65 -0.31
C PRO A 35 14.81 -4.39 -0.54
N ILE A 36 14.03 -4.06 0.50
CA ILE A 36 12.62 -3.66 0.37
C ILE A 36 12.37 -2.22 0.87
N ALA A 37 13.43 -1.40 0.95
CA ALA A 37 13.28 0.04 1.16
C ALA A 37 12.50 0.69 0.01
N THR A 38 11.84 1.83 0.26
CA THR A 38 10.99 2.50 -0.75
C THR A 38 11.73 2.90 -2.03
N ASN A 39 13.04 3.11 -1.94
CA ASN A 39 13.91 3.45 -3.05
C ASN A 39 14.82 2.29 -3.51
N ALA A 40 14.53 1.06 -3.09
CA ALA A 40 15.34 -0.10 -3.48
C ALA A 40 15.35 -0.29 -5.01
N PRO A 41 16.38 -0.95 -5.60
CA PRO A 41 16.48 -1.13 -7.04
C PRO A 41 15.26 -1.79 -7.70
N THR A 42 14.57 -2.67 -6.96
CA THR A 42 13.36 -3.39 -7.42
C THR A 42 12.06 -2.63 -7.18
N ALA A 43 12.10 -1.42 -6.62
CA ALA A 43 10.92 -0.57 -6.51
C ALA A 43 10.31 -0.36 -7.91
N THR A 44 8.98 -0.32 -8.01
CA THR A 44 8.31 -0.33 -9.31
C THR A 44 8.66 0.88 -10.17
N VAL A 45 8.81 2.04 -9.53
CA VAL A 45 9.24 3.29 -10.17
C VAL A 45 10.66 3.24 -10.75
N ASN A 46 11.48 2.28 -10.34
CA ASN A 46 12.83 2.05 -10.87
C ASN A 46 12.85 1.08 -12.06
N ASN A 47 11.70 0.50 -12.45
CA ASN A 47 11.63 -0.38 -13.61
C ASN A 47 11.66 0.42 -14.92
N PRO A 48 12.71 0.28 -15.75
CA PRO A 48 12.86 1.07 -16.97
C PRO A 48 11.86 0.68 -18.09
N ALA A 49 11.24 -0.50 -18.00
CA ALA A 49 10.16 -0.90 -18.90
C ALA A 49 8.85 -0.19 -18.54
N TRP A 50 8.64 0.12 -17.25
CA TRP A 50 7.41 0.75 -16.75
C TRP A 50 7.51 2.25 -16.63
N PHE A 51 8.69 2.80 -16.33
CA PHE A 51 8.89 4.21 -16.06
C PHE A 51 10.01 4.84 -16.89
N ARG A 52 9.88 6.13 -17.16
CA ARG A 52 10.99 7.00 -17.61
C ARG A 52 11.14 8.15 -16.63
N SER A 53 12.37 8.64 -16.49
CA SER A 53 12.60 9.94 -15.86
C SER A 53 12.17 11.04 -16.82
N GLY A 54 11.24 11.88 -16.37
CA GLY A 54 10.86 13.13 -17.00
C GLY A 54 11.96 14.21 -16.86
N PRO A 55 11.75 15.39 -17.46
CA PRO A 55 12.75 16.47 -17.48
C PRO A 55 13.22 16.93 -16.09
N ASP A 56 12.31 16.91 -15.11
CA ASP A 56 12.56 17.35 -13.74
C ASP A 56 12.96 16.21 -12.80
N GLY A 57 13.23 15.02 -13.34
CA GLY A 57 13.58 13.81 -12.57
C GLY A 57 12.37 13.06 -12.00
N GLU A 58 11.16 13.54 -12.24
CA GLU A 58 9.92 12.83 -11.90
C GLU A 58 9.79 11.53 -12.69
N GLN A 59 9.19 10.50 -12.10
CA GLN A 59 8.97 9.23 -12.77
C GLN A 59 7.65 9.27 -13.54
N GLU A 60 7.69 9.04 -14.83
CA GLU A 60 6.51 9.01 -15.70
C GLU A 60 6.21 7.57 -16.12
N PRO A 61 4.99 7.04 -15.86
CA PRO A 61 4.59 5.71 -16.30
C PRO A 61 4.49 5.64 -17.83
N ARG A 62 4.87 4.49 -18.40
CA ARG A 62 4.89 4.24 -19.84
C ARG A 62 3.76 3.31 -20.25
N GLY A 63 3.25 3.51 -21.48
CA GLY A 63 2.43 2.53 -22.20
C GLY A 63 1.39 1.82 -21.35
N GLU A 64 1.54 0.50 -21.19
CA GLU A 64 0.63 -0.35 -20.42
C GLU A 64 0.61 -0.01 -18.92
N ARG A 65 1.72 0.48 -18.35
CA ARG A 65 1.75 0.91 -16.94
C ARG A 65 0.85 2.12 -16.71
N ASN A 66 0.88 3.08 -17.63
CA ASN A 66 -0.04 4.23 -17.57
C ASN A 66 -1.50 3.81 -17.78
N ALA A 67 -1.75 2.82 -18.65
CA ALA A 67 -3.10 2.27 -18.81
C ALA A 67 -3.60 1.58 -17.52
N LEU A 68 -2.73 0.83 -16.83
CA LEU A 68 -3.01 0.25 -15.51
C LEU A 68 -3.31 1.34 -14.47
N HIS A 69 -2.55 2.44 -14.47
CA HIS A 69 -2.81 3.56 -13.56
C HIS A 69 -4.23 4.10 -13.72
N HIS A 70 -4.61 4.43 -14.96
CA HIS A 70 -5.95 4.90 -15.25
C HIS A 70 -7.02 3.86 -14.91
N GLN A 71 -6.76 2.56 -15.11
CA GLN A 71 -7.70 1.51 -14.73
C GLN A 71 -7.94 1.49 -13.22
N LEU A 72 -6.88 1.40 -12.42
CA LEU A 72 -7.00 1.34 -10.96
C LEU A 72 -7.60 2.63 -10.37
N GLN A 73 -7.31 3.80 -10.95
CA GLN A 73 -7.93 5.06 -10.56
C GLN A 73 -9.44 5.08 -10.84
N ARG A 74 -9.87 4.55 -12.00
CA ARG A 74 -11.30 4.39 -12.29
C ARG A 74 -11.95 3.44 -11.30
N GLU A 75 -11.38 2.26 -11.09
CA GLU A 75 -11.89 1.28 -10.12
C GLU A 75 -12.01 1.87 -8.70
N ALA A 76 -10.99 2.63 -8.26
CA ALA A 76 -11.01 3.31 -6.98
C ALA A 76 -12.12 4.37 -6.89
N ARG A 77 -12.38 5.12 -7.97
CA ARG A 77 -13.46 6.11 -8.00
C ARG A 77 -14.84 5.46 -8.09
N ASP A 78 -14.98 4.38 -8.86
CA ASP A 78 -16.23 3.66 -9.08
C ASP A 78 -16.68 2.90 -7.83
N ALA A 79 -15.76 2.61 -6.91
CA ALA A 79 -16.09 2.11 -5.57
C ALA A 79 -16.93 3.09 -4.73
N PHE A 80 -17.03 4.36 -5.13
CA PHE A 80 -17.82 5.40 -4.47
C PHE A 80 -18.85 6.03 -5.45
N PRO A 81 -19.92 5.33 -5.82
CA PRO A 81 -20.88 5.81 -6.81
C PRO A 81 -21.72 7.01 -6.32
N ASN A 82 -21.84 7.19 -5.01
CA ASN A 82 -22.72 8.20 -4.38
C ASN A 82 -22.02 9.54 -4.09
N VAL A 83 -20.78 9.73 -4.58
CA VAL A 83 -20.00 10.95 -4.29
C VAL A 83 -20.71 12.19 -4.82
N GLU A 84 -20.89 13.18 -3.94
CA GLU A 84 -21.48 14.47 -4.27
C GLU A 84 -20.40 15.47 -4.68
N GLN A 85 -20.73 16.43 -5.56
CA GLN A 85 -19.79 17.44 -6.08
C GLN A 85 -19.97 18.80 -5.39
N GLU A 86 -19.78 18.86 -4.07
CA GLU A 86 -19.96 20.10 -3.29
C GLU A 86 -18.63 20.76 -2.89
N LYS A 87 -17.49 20.23 -3.35
CA LYS A 87 -16.13 20.72 -3.03
C LYS A 87 -15.80 20.72 -1.54
N LYS A 88 -16.28 19.73 -0.79
CA LYS A 88 -15.96 19.56 0.64
C LYS A 88 -14.78 18.62 0.83
N ALA A 89 -13.93 18.90 1.82
CA ALA A 89 -12.82 18.04 2.17
C ALA A 89 -12.82 17.69 3.66
N VAL A 90 -12.60 16.41 3.97
CA VAL A 90 -12.32 15.93 5.32
C VAL A 90 -10.92 15.34 5.35
N VAL A 91 -10.06 15.94 6.16
CA VAL A 91 -8.66 15.52 6.31
C VAL A 91 -8.47 14.90 7.69
N LEU A 92 -8.00 13.65 7.71
CA LEU A 92 -7.73 12.92 8.94
C LEU A 92 -6.24 12.61 9.03
N ALA A 93 -5.59 13.27 9.99
CA ALA A 93 -4.18 13.10 10.28
C ALA A 93 -3.97 12.21 11.52
N GLY A 94 -3.06 11.25 11.43
CA GLY A 94 -2.66 10.44 12.58
C GLY A 94 -1.77 9.27 12.19
N PRO A 95 -1.02 8.70 13.15
CA PRO A 95 -0.13 7.57 12.88
C PRO A 95 -0.89 6.36 12.29
N PRO A 96 -0.18 5.43 11.62
CA PRO A 96 -0.76 4.15 11.25
C PRO A 96 -1.41 3.47 12.46
N GLY A 97 -2.57 2.84 12.28
CA GLY A 97 -3.29 2.19 13.38
C GLY A 97 -4.06 3.13 14.33
N ALA A 98 -3.99 4.46 14.18
CA ALA A 98 -4.71 5.42 15.04
C ALA A 98 -6.24 5.42 14.90
N GLY A 99 -6.81 4.56 14.06
CA GLY A 99 -8.27 4.45 13.87
C GLY A 99 -8.89 5.56 13.03
N LYS A 100 -8.13 6.13 12.08
CA LYS A 100 -8.61 7.23 11.20
C LYS A 100 -9.91 6.86 10.47
N SER A 101 -10.03 5.63 9.95
CA SER A 101 -11.25 5.15 9.30
C SER A 101 -12.47 5.12 10.24
N THR A 102 -12.27 4.76 11.51
CA THR A 102 -13.30 4.80 12.55
C THR A 102 -13.73 6.24 12.87
N VAL A 103 -12.77 7.17 12.95
CA VAL A 103 -13.06 8.59 13.17
C VAL A 103 -13.85 9.16 11.99
N ARG A 104 -13.47 8.84 10.75
CA ARG A 104 -14.18 9.28 9.54
C ARG A 104 -15.66 8.92 9.59
N LYS A 105 -15.97 7.64 9.83
CA LYS A 105 -17.35 7.14 9.94
C LYS A 105 -18.14 7.85 11.02
N LYS A 106 -17.51 8.22 12.13
CA LYS A 106 -18.16 8.99 13.21
C LYS A 106 -18.42 10.45 12.81
N VAL A 107 -17.50 11.08 12.09
CA VAL A 107 -17.61 12.48 11.65
C VAL A 107 -18.63 12.63 10.52
N LEU A 108 -18.57 11.75 9.52
CA LEU A 108 -19.44 11.80 8.34
C LEU A 108 -20.80 11.12 8.57
N GLY A 109 -20.86 10.13 9.46
CA GLY A 109 -22.10 9.44 9.79
C GLY A 109 -22.78 8.85 8.56
N LYS A 110 -24.00 9.34 8.28
CA LYS A 110 -24.81 8.89 7.13
C LYS A 110 -24.29 9.42 5.78
N ASP A 111 -23.43 10.42 5.79
CA ASP A 111 -22.87 11.03 4.59
C ASP A 111 -21.51 10.41 4.21
N ASP A 112 -21.02 9.35 4.88
CA ASP A 112 -19.69 8.74 4.60
C ASP A 112 -19.55 8.28 3.14
N ASP A 113 -20.64 7.78 2.54
CA ASP A 113 -20.66 7.29 1.15
C ASP A 113 -20.70 8.40 0.09
N LYS A 114 -20.93 9.65 0.52
CA LYS A 114 -20.90 10.84 -0.35
C LYS A 114 -19.50 11.42 -0.54
N TYR A 115 -18.50 10.88 0.16
CA TYR A 115 -17.11 11.31 0.07
C TYR A 115 -16.27 10.24 -0.64
N LEU A 116 -15.50 10.67 -1.63
CA LEU A 116 -14.46 9.85 -2.24
C LEU A 116 -13.31 9.71 -1.25
N VAL A 117 -13.05 8.49 -0.80
CA VAL A 117 -11.90 8.22 0.07
C VAL A 117 -10.67 7.98 -0.79
N ILE A 118 -9.66 8.83 -0.67
CA ILE A 118 -8.39 8.69 -1.38
C ILE A 118 -7.36 8.12 -0.40
N ASP A 119 -6.96 6.88 -0.65
CA ASP A 119 -6.01 6.12 0.15
C ASP A 119 -5.00 5.42 -0.77
N ALA A 120 -3.70 5.68 -0.55
CA ALA A 120 -2.64 5.08 -1.35
C ALA A 120 -2.58 3.55 -1.17
N ASP A 121 -3.02 3.03 -0.02
CA ASP A 121 -2.95 1.59 0.27
C ASP A 121 -3.83 0.77 -0.70
N VAL A 122 -4.95 1.32 -1.17
CA VAL A 122 -5.80 0.68 -2.20
C VAL A 122 -5.02 0.46 -3.50
N PHE A 123 -4.17 1.42 -3.88
CA PHE A 123 -3.33 1.29 -5.07
C PHE A 123 -2.19 0.30 -4.86
N LYS A 124 -1.61 0.18 -3.65
CA LYS A 124 -0.60 -0.84 -3.37
C LYS A 124 -1.16 -2.25 -3.57
N GLU A 125 -2.36 -2.49 -3.05
CA GLU A 125 -3.07 -3.76 -3.23
C GLU A 125 -3.32 -4.05 -4.72
N GLY A 126 -3.84 -3.06 -5.47
CA GLY A 126 -4.09 -3.18 -6.90
C GLY A 126 -2.83 -3.49 -7.72
N LEU A 127 -1.74 -2.77 -7.46
CA LEU A 127 -0.45 -2.95 -8.13
C LEU A 127 0.16 -4.33 -7.85
N LEU A 128 0.15 -4.77 -6.59
CA LEU A 128 0.71 -6.06 -6.19
C LEU A 128 -0.15 -7.24 -6.70
N LYS A 129 -1.48 -7.09 -6.72
CA LYS A 129 -2.39 -8.07 -7.30
C LYS A 129 -2.15 -8.23 -8.81
N GLN A 130 -2.05 -7.12 -9.55
CA GLN A 130 -1.72 -7.15 -10.97
C GLN A 130 -0.35 -7.80 -11.20
N ALA A 131 0.66 -7.41 -10.41
CA ALA A 131 2.00 -7.95 -10.54
C ALA A 131 2.08 -9.46 -10.27
N THR A 132 1.26 -9.95 -9.35
CA THR A 132 1.14 -11.39 -9.09
C THR A 132 0.49 -12.10 -10.29
N SER A 133 -0.51 -11.47 -10.91
CA SER A 133 -1.24 -12.04 -12.04
C SER A 133 -0.42 -12.10 -13.34
N ASP A 134 0.44 -11.11 -13.59
CA ASP A 134 1.25 -11.04 -14.82
C ASP A 134 2.68 -11.56 -14.64
N GLY A 135 3.04 -12.02 -13.43
CA GLY A 135 4.35 -12.59 -13.11
C GLY A 135 5.44 -11.54 -12.85
N SER A 136 5.12 -10.24 -12.90
CA SER A 136 6.08 -9.19 -12.59
C SER A 136 6.43 -9.08 -11.10
N TYR A 137 5.61 -9.66 -10.22
CA TYR A 137 5.93 -9.79 -8.80
C TYR A 137 7.23 -10.59 -8.61
N GLU A 138 7.31 -11.78 -9.20
CA GLU A 138 8.49 -12.64 -9.08
C GLU A 138 9.66 -12.19 -9.96
N SER A 139 9.40 -11.64 -11.15
CA SER A 139 10.46 -11.30 -12.12
C SER A 139 11.10 -9.91 -11.92
N TRP A 140 10.48 -9.03 -11.13
CA TRP A 140 11.02 -7.69 -10.86
C TRP A 140 10.89 -7.26 -9.40
N ILE A 141 9.69 -7.32 -8.82
CA ILE A 141 9.42 -6.67 -7.53
C ILE A 141 10.13 -7.42 -6.39
N LYS A 142 10.05 -8.76 -6.37
CA LYS A 142 10.63 -9.58 -5.31
C LYS A 142 12.16 -9.58 -5.44
N PRO A 143 12.90 -9.01 -4.49
CA PRO A 143 14.36 -9.01 -4.55
C PRO A 143 14.94 -10.40 -4.28
N ASP A 144 16.08 -10.72 -4.91
CA ASP A 144 16.83 -11.97 -4.68
C ASP A 144 17.12 -12.23 -3.20
N ALA A 145 17.34 -11.17 -2.41
CA ALA A 145 17.57 -11.27 -0.96
C ALA A 145 16.35 -11.83 -0.21
N VAL A 146 15.14 -11.47 -0.64
CA VAL A 146 13.90 -12.02 -0.07
C VAL A 146 13.75 -13.47 -0.50
N GLU A 147 13.95 -13.77 -1.78
CA GLU A 147 13.86 -15.14 -2.30
C GLU A 147 14.89 -16.09 -1.62
N ALA A 148 16.12 -15.61 -1.39
CA ALA A 148 17.14 -16.36 -0.67
C ALA A 148 16.72 -16.64 0.78
N LEU A 149 16.15 -15.65 1.45
CA LEU A 149 15.66 -15.78 2.82
C LEU A 149 14.51 -16.79 2.89
N GLU A 150 13.55 -16.75 1.98
CA GLU A 150 12.47 -17.75 1.91
C GLU A 150 13.00 -19.18 1.75
N ARG A 151 14.04 -19.37 0.92
CA ARG A 151 14.70 -20.68 0.76
C ARG A 151 15.44 -21.13 2.01
N GLU A 152 16.07 -20.21 2.74
CA GLU A 152 16.84 -20.50 3.94
C GLU A 152 15.94 -20.84 5.14
N THR A 153 14.87 -20.05 5.35
CA THR A 153 14.01 -20.15 6.53
C THR A 153 12.78 -21.03 6.30
N GLY A 154 12.40 -21.28 5.05
CA GLY A 154 11.14 -21.93 4.68
C GLY A 154 9.90 -21.05 4.91
N THR A 155 10.07 -19.76 5.21
CA THR A 155 8.96 -18.80 5.41
C THR A 155 8.64 -18.11 4.10
N THR A 156 7.35 -17.96 3.75
CA THR A 156 6.92 -17.17 2.59
C THR A 156 6.68 -15.71 2.98
N PHE A 157 7.16 -14.78 2.16
CA PHE A 157 6.78 -13.37 2.24
C PHE A 157 5.53 -13.11 1.41
N TYR A 158 4.54 -12.46 2.02
CA TYR A 158 3.31 -12.06 1.34
C TYR A 158 3.53 -10.75 0.57
N PRO A 159 2.85 -10.53 -0.57
CA PRO A 159 3.07 -9.34 -1.40
C PRO A 159 2.97 -8.01 -0.64
N MET A 160 2.02 -7.89 0.30
CA MET A 160 1.86 -6.67 1.11
C MET A 160 3.00 -6.41 2.09
N GLU A 161 3.84 -7.40 2.41
CA GLU A 161 5.05 -7.20 3.19
C GLU A 161 6.14 -6.49 2.37
N LEU A 162 6.01 -6.49 1.04
CA LEU A 162 6.86 -5.77 0.09
C LEU A 162 6.20 -4.47 -0.38
N ALA A 163 5.12 -4.01 0.26
CA ALA A 163 4.34 -2.84 -0.15
C ALA A 163 5.15 -1.53 -0.17
N SER A 164 6.30 -1.47 0.52
CA SER A 164 7.27 -0.38 0.41
C SER A 164 7.81 -0.20 -1.01
N LEU A 165 7.97 -1.28 -1.79
CA LEU A 165 8.49 -1.25 -3.17
C LEU A 165 7.50 -0.64 -4.18
N VAL A 166 6.22 -0.55 -3.83
CA VAL A 166 5.17 0.09 -4.64
C VAL A 166 4.75 1.45 -4.04
N HIS A 167 5.43 1.90 -2.98
CA HIS A 167 5.02 3.09 -2.22
C HIS A 167 4.96 4.33 -3.09
N GLU A 168 6.03 4.66 -3.80
CA GLU A 168 6.12 5.88 -4.61
C GLU A 168 5.06 5.89 -5.71
N GLU A 169 4.91 4.78 -6.44
CA GLU A 169 3.90 4.64 -7.49
C GLU A 169 2.47 4.80 -6.95
N SER A 170 2.17 4.17 -5.81
CA SER A 170 0.85 4.31 -5.17
C SER A 170 0.55 5.75 -4.72
N SER A 171 1.58 6.47 -4.25
CA SER A 171 1.49 7.87 -3.85
C SER A 171 1.22 8.79 -5.05
N MET A 172 1.88 8.53 -6.18
CA MET A 172 1.61 9.23 -7.45
C MET A 172 0.14 9.06 -7.86
N MET A 173 -0.34 7.81 -7.90
CA MET A 173 -1.72 7.52 -8.31
C MET A 173 -2.77 8.14 -7.40
N ALA A 174 -2.51 8.19 -6.09
CA ALA A 174 -3.38 8.87 -5.12
C ALA A 174 -3.36 10.39 -5.29
N ALA A 175 -2.20 10.98 -5.61
CA ALA A 175 -2.09 12.41 -5.89
C ALA A 175 -2.85 12.79 -7.17
N ASP A 176 -2.76 11.96 -8.22
CA ASP A 176 -3.50 12.12 -9.46
C ASP A 176 -5.02 12.00 -9.26
N LEU A 177 -5.47 10.94 -8.57
CA LEU A 177 -6.90 10.78 -8.25
C LEU A 177 -7.42 11.98 -7.45
N ARG A 178 -6.61 12.50 -6.51
CA ARG A 178 -6.95 13.69 -5.73
C ARG A 178 -7.10 14.92 -6.62
N ARG A 179 -6.15 15.18 -7.53
CA ARG A 179 -6.23 16.31 -8.47
C ARG A 179 -7.51 16.21 -9.30
N ASP A 180 -7.76 15.06 -9.90
CA ASP A 180 -8.94 14.86 -10.75
C ASP A 180 -10.25 15.00 -9.96
N ALA A 181 -10.29 14.54 -8.70
CA ALA A 181 -11.43 14.70 -7.81
C ALA A 181 -11.70 16.17 -7.46
N ILE A 182 -10.64 16.95 -7.17
CA ILE A 182 -10.75 18.38 -6.92
C ILE A 182 -11.28 19.11 -8.16
N GLU A 183 -10.78 18.78 -9.35
CA GLU A 183 -11.23 19.37 -10.62
C GLU A 183 -12.71 19.09 -10.90
N ARG A 184 -13.19 17.88 -10.60
CA ARG A 184 -14.63 17.52 -10.69
C ARG A 184 -15.48 18.16 -9.58
N GLY A 185 -14.85 18.66 -8.53
CA GLY A 185 -15.50 19.19 -7.34
C GLY A 185 -16.08 18.11 -6.42
N ASP A 186 -15.60 16.87 -6.53
CA ASP A 186 -15.99 15.75 -5.67
C ASP A 186 -15.74 16.11 -4.19
N ASN A 187 -16.62 15.66 -3.29
CA ASN A 187 -16.35 15.64 -1.87
C ASN A 187 -15.25 14.60 -1.58
N ILE A 188 -14.17 14.98 -0.88
CA ILE A 188 -13.00 14.12 -0.68
C ILE A 188 -12.70 13.84 0.81
N GLY A 189 -12.35 12.59 1.10
CA GLY A 189 -11.80 12.14 2.37
C GLY A 189 -10.34 11.75 2.22
N LEU A 190 -9.44 12.43 2.94
CA LEU A 190 -7.99 12.24 2.85
C LEU A 190 -7.42 11.68 4.15
N PHE A 191 -6.57 10.65 4.05
CA PHE A 191 -5.80 10.11 5.17
C PHE A 191 -4.34 10.52 5.06
N THR A 192 -3.80 11.13 6.13
CA THR A 192 -2.39 11.51 6.21
C THR A 192 -1.78 11.14 7.57
N ILE A 193 -0.45 11.06 7.61
CA ILE A 193 0.31 10.66 8.80
C ILE A 193 0.72 11.91 9.61
N GLN A 194 1.20 12.96 8.94
CA GLN A 194 1.50 14.29 9.47
C GLN A 194 1.46 15.34 8.33
N GLY A 195 0.94 16.54 8.61
CA GLY A 195 1.24 17.75 7.81
C GLY A 195 0.24 18.13 6.70
N VAL A 196 0.32 19.41 6.35
CA VAL A 196 -0.63 20.24 5.56
C VAL A 196 -1.15 19.54 4.31
N VAL A 197 -2.48 19.42 4.23
CA VAL A 197 -3.18 19.13 2.99
C VAL A 197 -3.54 20.47 2.35
N VAL A 198 -2.99 20.73 1.17
CA VAL A 198 -3.48 21.82 0.32
C VAL A 198 -4.69 21.27 -0.42
N VAL A 199 -5.86 21.78 -0.05
CA VAL A 199 -7.16 21.59 -0.71
C VAL A 199 -7.55 22.87 -1.43
#